data_AF-A0A8R7PEC8-F1
#
_entry.id   AF-A0A8R7PEC8-F1
#
_cell.length_a   1.000
_cell.length_b   1.000
_cell.length_c   1.000
_cell.angle_alpha   90.00
_cell.angle_beta   90.00
_cell.angle_gamma   90.00
#
_symmetry.space_group_name_H-M   'P 1'
#
loop_
_entity.id
_entity.type
_entity.pdbx_description
1 polymer ?
#
loop_
_entity_poly.entity_id
_entity_poly.type
_entity_poly.pdbx_seq_one_letter_code
_entity_poly.pdbx_strand_id
1 'polypeptide(L)'
;MQFKKRWENLKTMYCQWKQLQIDASGLGWNAKLGTIDADTDWWNTHLIKNPEHAKYRNGGPPNLAEMDLMFDDRHVIGAESAIPGEI
;
A
#
# COMPACT_ATOMS: atom_id res chain seq x y z
N MET A 1 -10.20 -22.30 6.43
CA MET A 1 -10.28 -21.23 5.42
C MET A 1 -10.00 -19.82 5.99
N GLN A 2 -9.04 -19.67 6.91
CA GLN A 2 -8.74 -18.35 7.50
C GLN A 2 -7.69 -17.56 6.70
N PHE A 3 -6.76 -18.27 6.06
CA PHE A 3 -5.69 -17.66 5.28
C PHE A 3 -6.23 -16.86 4.09
N LYS A 4 -7.12 -17.44 3.27
CA LYS A 4 -7.76 -16.74 2.14
C LYS A 4 -8.43 -15.45 2.59
N LYS A 5 -9.24 -15.50 3.65
CA LYS A 5 -9.95 -14.30 4.15
C LYS A 5 -8.97 -13.22 4.66
N ARG A 6 -7.88 -13.61 5.33
CA ARG A 6 -6.85 -12.68 5.80
C ARG A 6 -6.08 -12.06 4.63
N TRP A 7 -5.74 -12.87 3.64
CA TRP A 7 -5.05 -12.44 2.42
C TRP A 7 -5.89 -11.44 1.60
N GLU A 8 -7.17 -11.72 1.38
CA GLU A 8 -8.07 -10.79 0.67
C GLU A 8 -8.23 -9.46 1.43
N ASN A 9 -8.24 -9.50 2.77
CA ASN A 9 -8.27 -8.28 3.58
C ASN A 9 -6.98 -7.47 3.43
N LEU A 10 -5.81 -8.12 3.44
CA LEU A 10 -4.52 -7.46 3.21
C LEU A 10 -4.45 -6.81 1.82
N LYS A 11 -4.90 -7.52 0.78
CA LYS A 11 -5.01 -6.97 -0.58
C LYS A 11 -5.91 -5.75 -0.64
N THR A 12 -7.09 -5.83 -0.04
CA THR A 12 -8.05 -4.71 -0.01
C THR A 12 -7.44 -3.50 0.68
N MET A 13 -6.79 -3.70 1.82
CA MET A 13 -6.10 -2.64 2.56
C MET A 13 -4.98 -1.99 1.72
N TYR A 14 -4.18 -2.81 1.03
CA TYR A 14 -3.12 -2.33 0.14
C TYR A 14 -3.67 -1.54 -1.06
N CYS A 15 -4.73 -2.02 -1.72
CA CYS A 15 -5.37 -1.30 -2.82
C CYS A 15 -5.94 0.05 -2.38
N GLN A 16 -6.62 0.11 -1.23
CA GLN A 16 -7.10 1.37 -0.64
C GLN A 16 -5.94 2.33 -0.40
N TRP A 17 -4.83 1.82 0.13
CA TRP A 17 -3.65 2.63 0.38
C TRP A 17 -3.01 3.18 -0.90
N LYS A 18 -2.82 2.35 -1.93
CA LYS A 18 -2.26 2.82 -3.21
C LYS A 18 -3.18 3.81 -3.90
N GLN A 19 -4.50 3.61 -3.82
CA GLN A 19 -5.48 4.57 -4.34
C GLN A 19 -5.36 5.92 -3.60
N LEU A 20 -5.28 5.90 -2.26
CA LEU A 20 -5.02 7.10 -1.47
C LEU A 20 -3.73 7.80 -1.89
N GLN A 21 -2.64 7.07 -2.15
CA GLN A 21 -1.38 7.66 -2.62
C GLN A 21 -1.49 8.29 -4.02
N ILE A 22 -2.30 7.71 -4.91
CA ILE A 22 -2.57 8.26 -6.24
C ILE A 22 -3.43 9.54 -6.12
N ASP A 23 -4.46 9.53 -5.28
CA ASP A 23 -5.33 10.69 -5.07
C ASP A 23 -4.59 11.82 -4.36
N ALA A 24 -3.63 11.46 -3.51
CA ALA A 24 -2.69 12.37 -2.86
C ALA A 24 -1.45 12.70 -3.73
N SER A 25 -1.44 12.34 -5.02
CA SER A 25 -0.29 12.60 -5.88
C SER A 25 0.00 14.11 -5.94
N GLY A 26 1.23 14.49 -5.58
CA GLY A 26 1.64 15.89 -5.46
C GLY A 26 1.51 16.47 -4.04
N LEU A 27 0.94 15.73 -3.09
CA LEU A 27 0.99 16.07 -1.66
C LEU A 27 2.29 15.57 -1.02
N GLY A 28 2.64 16.17 0.12
CA GLY A 28 3.83 15.81 0.86
C GLY A 28 3.71 14.43 1.52
N TRP A 29 4.83 13.94 2.04
CA TRP A 29 4.89 12.73 2.84
C TRP A 29 5.30 13.05 4.28
N ASN A 30 4.50 12.60 5.25
CA ASN A 30 4.78 12.77 6.67
C ASN A 30 5.55 11.55 7.18
N ALA A 31 6.88 11.64 7.21
CA ALA A 31 7.74 10.54 7.66
C ALA A 31 7.56 10.19 9.15
N LYS A 32 7.04 11.12 9.99
CA LYS A 32 6.82 10.87 11.42
C LYS A 32 5.57 10.00 11.65
N LEU A 33 4.51 10.27 10.89
CA LEU A 33 3.25 9.52 10.96
C LEU A 33 3.23 8.34 9.97
N GLY A 34 4.15 8.31 9.01
CA GLY A 34 4.16 7.35 7.92
C GLY A 34 2.90 7.48 7.05
N THR A 35 2.43 8.70 6.80
CA THR A 35 1.23 8.95 6.00
C THR A 35 1.34 10.18 5.10
N ILE A 36 0.31 10.45 4.29
CA ILE A 36 0.22 11.64 3.43
C ILE A 36 0.22 12.91 4.30
N ASP A 37 1.14 13.82 4.00
CA ASP A 37 1.17 15.17 4.58
C ASP A 37 0.24 16.07 3.76
N ALA A 38 -1.03 16.08 4.17
CA ALA A 38 -2.08 16.89 3.56
C ALA A 38 -2.80 17.71 4.64
N ASP A 39 -3.34 18.85 4.23
CA ASP A 39 -4.11 19.70 5.12
C ASP A 39 -5.47 19.07 5.48
N THR A 40 -6.13 19.66 6.48
CA THR A 40 -7.40 19.13 6.99
C THR A 40 -8.55 19.29 5.98
N ASP A 41 -8.54 20.32 5.13
CA ASP A 41 -9.57 20.53 4.11
C ASP A 41 -9.48 19.46 3.02
N TRP A 42 -8.27 19.15 2.55
CA TRP A 42 -8.04 18.04 1.63
C TRP A 42 -8.55 16.72 2.20
N TRP A 43 -8.18 16.39 3.44
CA TRP A 43 -8.67 15.18 4.11
C TRP A 43 -10.20 15.18 4.23
N ASN A 44 -10.83 16.30 4.60
CA ASN A 44 -12.29 16.35 4.71
C ASN A 44 -12.96 16.10 3.35
N THR A 45 -12.46 16.72 2.28
CA THR A 45 -12.98 16.53 0.91
C THR A 45 -12.77 15.10 0.42
N HIS A 46 -11.60 14.51 0.70
CA HIS A 46 -11.27 13.14 0.32
C HIS A 46 -12.13 12.11 1.05
N LEU A 47 -12.31 12.28 2.36
CA LEU A 47 -13.06 11.35 3.20
C LEU A 47 -14.57 11.38 2.95
N ILE A 48 -15.11 12.44 2.36
CA ILE A 48 -16.51 12.45 1.86
C ILE A 48 -16.69 11.39 0.76
N LYS A 49 -15.70 11.23 -0.13
CA LYS A 49 -15.74 10.28 -1.23
C LYS A 49 -15.25 8.88 -0.80
N ASN A 50 -14.26 8.84 0.09
CA ASN A 50 -13.56 7.62 0.50
C ASN A 50 -13.45 7.54 2.03
N PRO A 51 -14.57 7.31 2.75
CA PRO A 51 -14.57 7.27 4.22
C PRO A 51 -13.66 6.17 4.79
N GLU A 52 -13.43 5.10 4.03
CA GLU A 52 -12.51 4.01 4.37
C GLU A 52 -11.05 4.43 4.53
N HIS A 53 -10.66 5.58 3.97
CA HIS A 53 -9.31 6.14 4.11
C HIS A 53 -9.09 6.88 5.43
N ALA A 54 -10.14 7.10 6.25
CA ALA A 54 -10.04 7.87 7.49
C ALA A 54 -9.02 7.26 8.46
N LYS A 55 -8.89 5.93 8.46
CA LYS A 55 -7.90 5.19 9.27
C LYS A 55 -6.45 5.55 8.93
N TYR A 56 -6.19 6.07 7.72
CA TYR A 56 -4.86 6.42 7.25
C TYR A 56 -4.44 7.86 7.59
N ARG A 57 -5.38 8.72 8.00
CA ARG A 57 -5.12 10.14 8.28
C ARG A 57 -4.10 10.35 9.40
N ASN A 58 -4.15 9.49 10.42
CA ASN A 58 -3.31 9.61 11.61
C ASN A 58 -2.15 8.59 11.63
N GLY A 59 -2.01 7.78 10.58
CA GLY A 59 -0.95 6.79 10.45
C GLY A 59 -1.19 5.87 9.27
N GLY A 60 -0.15 5.58 8.50
CA GLY A 60 -0.24 4.67 7.35
C GLY A 60 -0.53 3.22 7.72
N PRO A 61 -0.64 2.32 6.73
CA PRO A 61 -0.87 0.91 6.97
C PRO A 61 0.27 0.30 7.79
N PRO A 62 -0.05 -0.55 8.78
CA PRO A 62 0.98 -1.31 9.46
C PRO A 62 1.69 -2.23 8.47
N ASN A 63 3.01 -2.35 8.59
CA ASN A 63 3.86 -3.17 7.73
C ASN A 63 3.79 -2.81 6.23
N LEU A 64 3.61 -1.52 5.90
CA LEU A 64 3.54 -1.06 4.51
C LEU A 64 4.68 -1.59 3.64
N ALA A 65 5.92 -1.61 4.14
CA ALA A 65 7.08 -2.14 3.41
C ALA A 65 6.93 -3.63 3.04
N GLU A 66 6.34 -4.42 3.93
CA GLU A 66 6.09 -5.85 3.70
C GLU A 66 4.91 -6.05 2.74
N MET A 67 3.89 -5.19 2.81
CA MET A 67 2.80 -5.18 1.83
C MET A 67 3.29 -4.79 0.44
N ASP A 68 4.18 -3.82 0.32
CA ASP A 68 4.79 -3.41 -0.95
C ASP A 68 5.66 -4.54 -1.52
N LEU A 69 6.43 -5.25 -0.68
CA LEU A 69 7.15 -6.46 -1.10
C LEU A 69 6.20 -7.58 -1.60
N MET A 70 5.08 -7.79 -0.92
CA MET A 70 4.11 -8.84 -1.26
C MET A 70 3.23 -8.51 -2.47
N PHE A 71 2.97 -7.24 -2.74
CA PHE A 71 1.95 -6.80 -3.72
C PHE A 71 2.46 -5.85 -4.81
N ASP A 72 3.61 -5.19 -4.67
CA ASP A 72 4.19 -4.33 -5.72
C ASP A 72 4.96 -5.11 -6.79
N ASP A 73 5.09 -6.45 -6.67
CA ASP A 73 5.56 -7.42 -7.69
C ASP A 73 6.69 -6.92 -8.62
N ARG A 74 7.63 -6.12 -8.08
CA ARG A 74 8.67 -5.47 -8.89
C ARG A 74 10.09 -5.84 -8.58
N HIS A 75 10.35 -6.93 -7.86
CA HIS A 75 11.68 -7.57 -7.85
C HIS A 75 11.57 -9.08 -7.56
N VAL A 76 11.07 -9.84 -8.54
CA VAL A 76 11.80 -11.04 -8.93
C VAL A 76 12.52 -10.66 -10.22
N ILE A 77 13.70 -10.06 -10.08
CA ILE A 77 14.71 -10.20 -11.14
C ILE A 77 14.86 -11.70 -11.30
N GLY A 78 14.35 -12.22 -12.41
CA GLY A 78 14.72 -13.53 -12.91
C GLY A 78 16.22 -13.51 -13.16
N ALA A 79 17.00 -13.70 -12.10
CA ALA A 79 18.29 -14.34 -12.24
C ALA A 79 17.94 -15.79 -12.55
N GLU A 80 17.90 -16.04 -13.85
CA GLU A 80 17.84 -17.32 -14.52
C GLU A 80 18.42 -18.42 -13.63
N SER A 81 17.54 -19.21 -13.01
CA SER A 81 17.92 -20.55 -12.58
C SER A 81 17.99 -21.41 -13.84
N ALA A 82 18.96 -21.10 -14.71
CA ALA A 82 19.42 -22.01 -15.72
C ALA A 82 19.96 -23.21 -14.96
N ILE A 83 19.17 -24.28 -14.87
CA ILE A 83 19.68 -25.59 -14.51
C ILE A 83 20.67 -25.90 -15.62
N PRO A 84 22.00 -25.96 -15.36
CA PRO A 84 22.91 -26.49 -16.34
C PRO A 84 22.56 -27.97 -16.41
N GLY A 85 21.88 -28.37 -17.49
CA GLY A 85 21.91 -29.75 -17.91
C GLY A 85 23.37 -30.06 -18.22
N GLU A 86 24.07 -30.63 -17.26
CA GLU A 86 25.39 -31.21 -17.47
C GLU A 86 25.26 -32.74 -17.42
N ILE A 87 25.53 -33.28 -18.61
CA ILE A 87 25.82 -34.67 -19.06
C ILE A 87 24.72 -35.74 -19.07
#